data_AF-A0A439TXS8-F1
#
_entry.id   AF-A0A439TXS8-F1
#
_cell.length_a   1.000
_cell.length_b   1.000
_cell.length_c   1.000
_cell.angle_alpha   90.00
_cell.angle_beta   90.00
_cell.angle_gamma   90.00
#
_symmetry.space_group_name_H-M   'P 1'
#
loop_
_entity.id
_entity.type
_entity.pdbx_description
1 polymer ?
#
loop_
_entity_poly.entity_id
_entity_poly.type
_entity_poly.pdbx_seq_one_letter_code
_entity_poly.pdbx_strand_id
1 'polypeptide(L)'
;MKTHLILASLATATCMTLALPAFAADSAQTFVDRAAAGGMFEVDSSKIAEGKAQDQAVKDFAQKMIDDHGAANAKLETIAGEQKLTIPKELDAKHKADLDTLHTAKDDKSYVQMQLDAHSEAVTLFESYVKDGDNAKLETFAAETLPTLKMHKDMIEKIAATGDAAPTTSSTTPAVTTTGTTNPAAPVPGANSFTEEQAKTRIQDAGFTDVSALTKDDN
;
A
#
# COMPACT_ATOMS: atom_id res chain seq x y z
N MET A 1 36.75 -61.81 41.81
CA MET A 1 37.13 -60.54 41.15
C MET A 1 37.13 -60.81 39.65
N LYS A 2 36.11 -60.34 38.91
CA LYS A 2 36.17 -59.17 37.97
C LYS A 2 37.15 -59.47 36.81
N THR A 3 36.77 -59.50 35.54
CA THR A 3 36.01 -58.47 34.77
C THR A 3 35.61 -59.02 33.38
N HIS A 4 34.42 -58.67 32.89
CA HIS A 4 34.00 -58.88 31.50
C HIS A 4 34.34 -57.65 30.65
N LEU A 5 34.96 -57.85 29.48
CA LEU A 5 35.15 -56.80 28.46
C LEU A 5 33.89 -56.70 27.60
N ILE A 6 33.30 -55.50 27.54
CA ILE A 6 32.27 -55.13 26.56
C ILE A 6 32.89 -54.07 25.66
N LEU A 7 33.09 -54.39 24.38
CA LEU A 7 33.42 -53.42 23.34
C LEU A 7 32.12 -52.70 22.95
N ALA A 8 32.06 -51.39 23.22
CA ALA A 8 31.00 -50.51 22.72
C ALA A 8 31.46 -49.92 21.37
N SER A 9 30.73 -50.25 20.30
CA SER A 9 30.86 -49.64 18.98
C SER A 9 30.29 -48.23 18.97
N LEU A 10 31.13 -47.22 18.75
CA LEU A 10 30.72 -45.83 18.60
C LEU A 10 30.39 -45.56 17.12
N ALA A 11 29.11 -45.43 16.80
CA ALA A 11 28.66 -44.99 15.48
C ALA A 11 28.48 -43.46 15.50
N THR A 12 29.40 -42.73 14.90
CA THR A 12 29.28 -41.28 14.68
C THR A 12 28.37 -41.04 13.47
N ALA A 13 27.13 -40.63 13.73
CA ALA A 13 26.23 -40.15 12.68
C ALA A 13 26.51 -38.66 12.41
N THR A 14 27.22 -38.38 11.32
CA THR A 14 27.44 -37.01 10.83
C THR A 14 26.16 -36.53 10.14
N CYS A 15 25.37 -35.70 10.83
CA CYS A 15 24.23 -35.02 10.23
C CYS A 15 24.75 -33.83 9.41
N MET A 16 24.79 -33.98 8.09
CA MET A 16 25.20 -32.92 7.17
C MET A 16 23.99 -32.01 6.92
N THR A 17 23.87 -30.93 7.68
CA THR A 17 22.84 -29.91 7.44
C THR A 17 23.19 -29.13 6.18
N LEU A 18 22.41 -29.31 5.11
CA LEU A 18 22.43 -28.40 3.97
C LEU A 18 21.80 -27.07 4.40
N ALA A 19 22.63 -26.07 4.68
CA ALA A 19 22.17 -24.69 4.74
C ALA A 19 21.88 -24.24 3.31
N LEU A 20 20.59 -24.19 2.94
CA LEU A 20 20.18 -23.44 1.75
C LEU A 20 20.52 -21.97 2.01
N PRO A 21 21.12 -21.24 1.05
CA PRO A 21 21.33 -19.82 1.22
C PRO A 21 19.96 -19.16 1.38
N ALA A 22 19.65 -18.70 2.59
CA ALA A 22 18.60 -17.72 2.77
C ALA A 22 19.04 -16.49 1.99
N PHE A 23 18.20 -16.00 1.07
CA PHE A 23 18.39 -14.65 0.54
C PHE A 23 18.24 -13.71 1.75
N ALA A 24 19.37 -13.23 2.27
CA ALA A 24 19.36 -12.24 3.34
C ALA A 24 18.62 -11.00 2.84
N ALA A 25 17.92 -10.31 3.73
CA ALA A 25 17.35 -9.01 3.40
C ALA A 25 18.45 -8.03 2.96
N ASP A 26 18.01 -6.97 2.30
CA ASP A 26 18.88 -5.84 1.98
C ASP A 26 19.53 -5.30 3.27
N SER A 27 20.76 -4.81 3.16
CA SER A 27 21.40 -4.10 4.29
C SER A 27 20.63 -2.83 4.64
N ALA A 28 20.82 -2.28 5.85
CA ALA A 28 20.20 -1.03 6.29
C ALA A 28 20.37 0.12 5.29
N GLN A 29 21.59 0.29 4.74
CA GLN A 29 21.85 1.34 3.75
C GLN A 29 21.10 1.06 2.44
N THR A 30 21.12 -0.19 1.96
CA THR A 30 20.41 -0.58 0.74
C THR A 30 18.89 -0.43 0.89
N PHE A 31 18.33 -0.78 2.04
CA PHE A 31 16.92 -0.58 2.34
C PHE A 31 16.55 0.91 2.31
N VAL A 32 17.33 1.76 2.99
CA VAL A 32 17.10 3.22 3.00
C VAL A 32 17.21 3.80 1.60
N ASP A 33 18.23 3.41 0.83
CA ASP A 33 18.42 3.92 -0.54
C ASP A 33 17.21 3.58 -1.43
N ARG A 34 16.73 2.34 -1.38
CA ARG A 34 15.60 1.87 -2.18
C ARG A 34 14.28 2.45 -1.71
N ALA A 35 14.01 2.45 -0.41
CA ALA A 35 12.79 3.00 0.16
C ALA A 35 12.67 4.51 -0.09
N ALA A 36 13.79 5.24 0.03
CA ALA A 36 13.81 6.68 -0.27
C ALA A 36 13.63 6.94 -1.77
N ALA A 37 14.31 6.20 -2.65
CA ALA A 37 14.15 6.37 -4.09
C ALA A 37 12.72 6.08 -4.56
N GLY A 38 12.12 4.97 -4.11
CA GLY A 38 10.73 4.61 -4.40
C GLY A 38 9.75 5.63 -3.83
N GLY A 39 9.91 6.01 -2.56
CA GLY A 39 9.02 6.98 -1.91
C GLY A 39 9.10 8.39 -2.52
N MET A 40 10.27 8.84 -2.98
CA MET A 40 10.38 10.09 -3.76
C MET A 40 9.65 9.97 -5.10
N PHE A 41 9.83 8.84 -5.80
CA PHE A 41 9.17 8.62 -7.09
C PHE A 41 7.66 8.60 -6.94
N GLU A 42 7.12 7.92 -5.93
CA GLU A 42 5.68 7.81 -5.68
C GLU A 42 5.06 9.17 -5.40
N VAL A 43 5.73 10.03 -4.63
CA VAL A 43 5.27 11.41 -4.39
C VAL A 43 5.31 12.24 -5.67
N ASP A 44 6.43 12.24 -6.39
CA ASP A 44 6.60 13.11 -7.56
C ASP A 44 5.73 12.69 -8.75
N SER A 45 5.62 11.38 -9.00
CA SER A 45 4.71 10.85 -10.02
C SER A 45 3.25 11.13 -9.68
N SER A 46 2.88 11.09 -8.39
CA SER A 46 1.51 11.38 -7.96
C SER A 46 1.16 12.86 -8.06
N LYS A 47 2.09 13.78 -7.81
CA LYS A 47 1.86 15.22 -8.09
C LYS A 47 1.59 15.47 -9.57
N ILE A 48 2.28 14.75 -10.47
CA ILE A 48 2.00 14.84 -11.92
C ILE A 48 0.60 14.33 -12.23
N ALA A 49 0.22 13.18 -11.65
CA ALA A 49 -1.10 12.57 -11.86
C ALA A 49 -2.23 13.42 -11.29
N GLU A 50 -2.10 13.97 -10.08
CA GLU A 50 -3.10 14.84 -9.45
C GLU A 50 -3.50 16.00 -10.37
N GLY A 51 -2.51 16.65 -11.01
CA GLY A 51 -2.73 17.78 -11.91
C GLY A 51 -3.20 17.41 -13.34
N LYS A 52 -3.10 16.15 -13.75
CA LYS A 52 -3.30 15.74 -15.15
C LYS A 52 -4.30 14.60 -15.37
N ALA A 53 -4.58 13.80 -14.35
CA ALA A 53 -5.37 12.59 -14.49
C ALA A 53 -6.78 12.92 -14.98
N GLN A 54 -7.38 11.99 -15.71
CA GLN A 54 -8.74 12.13 -16.24
C GLN A 54 -9.75 11.47 -15.31
N ASP A 55 -9.39 10.33 -14.72
CA ASP A 55 -10.20 9.58 -13.78
C ASP A 55 -10.09 10.18 -12.36
N GLN A 56 -11.24 10.38 -11.71
CA GLN A 56 -11.29 10.88 -10.34
C GLN A 56 -10.68 9.89 -9.34
N ALA A 57 -10.86 8.58 -9.54
CA ALA A 57 -10.25 7.56 -8.68
C ALA A 57 -8.72 7.61 -8.74
N VAL A 58 -8.16 7.93 -9.91
CA VAL A 58 -6.70 8.13 -10.08
C VAL A 58 -6.24 9.38 -9.35
N LYS A 59 -7.00 10.48 -9.37
CA LYS A 59 -6.67 11.70 -8.61
C LYS A 59 -6.73 11.47 -7.10
N ASP A 60 -7.77 10.79 -6.63
CA ASP A 60 -7.95 10.49 -5.21
C ASP A 60 -6.82 9.58 -4.70
N PHE A 61 -6.43 8.59 -5.52
CA PHE A 61 -5.27 7.75 -5.24
C PHE A 61 -3.98 8.58 -5.20
N ALA A 62 -3.74 9.44 -6.19
CA ALA A 62 -2.57 10.28 -6.26
C ALA A 62 -2.43 11.22 -5.05
N GLN A 63 -3.52 11.86 -4.63
CA GLN A 63 -3.54 12.68 -3.42
C GLN A 63 -3.13 11.84 -2.19
N LYS A 64 -3.69 10.63 -2.06
CA LYS A 64 -3.36 9.73 -0.95
C LYS A 64 -1.87 9.34 -0.96
N MET A 65 -1.27 9.11 -2.13
CA MET A 65 0.16 8.83 -2.25
C MET A 65 1.01 10.00 -1.77
N ILE A 66 0.66 11.22 -2.16
CA ILE A 66 1.37 12.44 -1.76
C ILE A 66 1.39 12.56 -0.23
N ASP A 67 0.25 12.34 0.42
CA ASP A 67 0.11 12.49 1.86
C ASP A 67 0.85 11.37 2.62
N ASP A 68 0.57 10.11 2.28
CA ASP A 68 1.10 8.97 3.04
C ASP A 68 2.59 8.74 2.78
N HIS A 69 3.04 8.77 1.53
CA HIS A 69 4.47 8.61 1.21
C HIS A 69 5.25 9.86 1.62
N GLY A 70 4.66 11.06 1.55
CA GLY A 70 5.28 12.27 2.10
C GLY A 70 5.60 12.12 3.60
N ALA A 71 4.64 11.63 4.38
CA ALA A 71 4.84 11.35 5.80
C ALA A 71 5.86 10.22 6.05
N ALA A 72 5.80 9.13 5.27
CA ALA A 72 6.74 8.02 5.39
C ALA A 72 8.19 8.45 5.06
N ASN A 73 8.38 9.25 4.02
CA ASN A 73 9.68 9.78 3.62
C ASN A 73 10.31 10.65 4.72
N ALA A 74 9.53 11.55 5.32
CA ALA A 74 10.01 12.39 6.41
C ALA A 74 10.42 11.57 7.66
N LYS A 75 9.66 10.51 7.95
CA LYS A 75 10.00 9.57 9.03
C LYS A 75 11.27 8.78 8.72
N LEU A 76 11.42 8.28 7.49
CA LEU A 76 12.62 7.58 7.04
C LEU A 76 13.85 8.50 7.13
N GLU A 77 13.73 9.76 6.74
CA GLU A 77 14.80 10.76 6.86
C GLU A 77 15.27 10.97 8.30
N THR A 78 14.32 11.07 9.23
CA THR A 78 14.64 11.18 10.66
C THR A 78 15.39 9.95 11.15
N ILE A 79 14.91 8.74 10.82
CA ILE A 79 15.54 7.48 11.24
C ILE A 79 16.93 7.34 10.62
N ALA A 80 17.08 7.61 9.33
CA ALA A 80 18.36 7.54 8.63
C ALA A 80 19.39 8.49 9.26
N GLY A 81 18.99 9.72 9.59
CA GLY A 81 19.84 10.68 10.30
C GLY A 81 20.31 10.17 11.66
N GLU A 82 19.40 9.62 12.47
CA GLU A 82 19.74 9.02 13.77
C GLU A 82 20.66 7.81 13.66
N GLN A 83 20.46 6.99 12.61
CA GLN A 83 21.27 5.80 12.33
C GLN A 83 22.56 6.11 11.56
N LYS A 84 22.81 7.39 11.22
CA LYS A 84 23.96 7.86 10.42
C LYS A 84 24.04 7.20 9.04
N LEU A 85 22.89 6.88 8.47
CA LEU A 85 22.73 6.37 7.12
C LEU A 85 22.58 7.55 6.14
N THR A 86 22.95 7.33 4.89
CA THR A 86 22.75 8.34 3.84
C THR A 86 21.38 8.18 3.19
N ILE A 87 20.81 9.29 2.72
CA ILE A 87 19.61 9.30 1.87
C ILE A 87 19.97 9.85 0.49
N PRO A 88 19.51 9.19 -0.59
CA PRO A 88 19.59 9.75 -1.94
C PRO A 88 18.88 11.11 -2.01
N LYS A 89 19.57 12.13 -2.50
CA LYS A 89 18.99 13.48 -2.68
C LYS A 89 18.22 13.65 -3.97
N GLU A 90 18.33 12.67 -4.85
CA GLU A 90 17.90 12.73 -6.24
C GLU A 90 17.35 11.38 -6.64
N LEU A 91 16.30 11.39 -7.47
CA LEU A 91 15.82 10.18 -8.14
C LEU A 91 16.91 9.56 -9.02
N ASP A 92 16.91 8.23 -9.12
CA ASP A 92 17.75 7.53 -10.09
C ASP A 92 17.28 7.76 -11.54
N ALA A 93 18.08 7.29 -12.48
CA ALA A 93 17.84 7.49 -13.91
C ALA A 93 16.54 6.82 -14.39
N LYS A 94 16.16 5.68 -13.81
CA LYS A 94 14.92 4.98 -14.19
C LYS A 94 13.72 5.81 -13.77
N HIS A 95 13.65 6.21 -12.49
CA HIS A 95 12.54 7.01 -12.00
C HIS A 95 12.44 8.38 -12.68
N LYS A 96 13.57 9.03 -13.00
CA LYS A 96 13.56 10.27 -13.80
C LYS A 96 12.92 10.05 -15.19
N ALA A 97 13.27 8.96 -15.88
CA ALA A 97 12.67 8.63 -17.19
C ALA A 97 11.18 8.28 -17.09
N ASP A 98 10.76 7.63 -16.00
CA ASP A 98 9.35 7.34 -15.73
C ASP A 98 8.57 8.65 -15.52
N LEU A 99 9.11 9.64 -14.78
CA LEU A 99 8.50 10.96 -14.65
C LEU A 99 8.39 11.70 -16.00
N ASP A 100 9.43 11.65 -16.84
CA ASP A 100 9.38 12.24 -18.19
C ASP A 100 8.26 11.63 -19.05
N THR A 101 8.07 10.31 -18.92
CA THR A 101 6.97 9.59 -19.57
C THR A 101 5.61 10.10 -19.06
N LEU A 102 5.43 10.27 -17.76
CA LEU A 102 4.19 10.80 -17.18
C LEU A 102 3.90 12.25 -17.57
N HIS A 103 4.94 13.08 -17.71
CA HIS A 103 4.76 14.46 -18.19
C HIS A 103 4.18 14.52 -19.59
N THR A 104 4.51 13.57 -20.46
CA THR A 104 4.02 13.54 -21.85
C THR A 104 2.75 12.71 -22.05
N ALA A 105 2.44 11.80 -21.11
CA ALA A 105 1.25 10.95 -21.12
C ALA A 105 -0.06 11.76 -21.27
N LYS A 106 -1.01 11.17 -22.02
CA LYS A 106 -2.33 11.73 -22.33
C LYS A 106 -3.48 10.99 -21.63
N ASP A 107 -3.20 9.83 -21.08
CA ASP A 107 -4.11 9.01 -20.30
C ASP A 107 -3.45 8.63 -18.97
N ASP A 108 -4.23 7.95 -18.13
CA ASP A 108 -3.84 7.60 -16.77
C ASP A 108 -3.10 6.26 -16.70
N LYS A 109 -2.99 5.53 -17.83
CA LYS A 109 -2.51 4.14 -17.87
C LYS A 109 -1.07 4.01 -17.44
N SER A 110 -0.20 4.90 -17.90
CA SER A 110 1.22 4.89 -17.51
C SER A 110 1.37 5.10 -16.01
N TYR A 111 0.59 6.01 -15.42
CA TYR A 111 0.63 6.25 -13.98
C TYR A 111 0.16 5.02 -13.20
N VAL A 112 -0.99 4.44 -13.59
CA VAL A 112 -1.54 3.25 -12.92
C VAL A 112 -0.57 2.07 -12.99
N GLN A 113 0.04 1.83 -14.15
CA GLN A 113 1.02 0.75 -14.30
C GLN A 113 2.27 0.98 -13.46
N MET A 114 2.82 2.21 -13.46
CA MET A 114 4.01 2.53 -12.67
C MET A 114 3.75 2.38 -11.16
N GLN A 115 2.56 2.74 -10.68
CA GLN A 115 2.17 2.59 -9.28
C GLN A 115 1.95 1.12 -8.89
N LEU A 116 1.40 0.29 -9.78
CA LEU A 116 1.34 -1.17 -9.59
C LEU A 116 2.73 -1.78 -9.38
N ASP A 117 3.67 -1.43 -10.26
CA ASP A 117 5.03 -1.96 -10.22
C ASP A 117 5.76 -1.47 -8.96
N ALA A 118 5.70 -0.16 -8.68
CA ALA A 118 6.33 0.45 -7.50
C ALA A 118 5.82 -0.18 -6.19
N HIS A 119 4.51 -0.35 -6.04
CA HIS A 119 3.94 -0.90 -4.81
C HIS A 119 4.19 -2.40 -4.65
N SER A 120 4.26 -3.16 -5.74
CA SER A 120 4.67 -4.57 -5.70
C SER A 120 6.11 -4.73 -5.20
N GLU A 121 7.01 -3.89 -5.73
CA GLU A 121 8.41 -3.84 -5.29
C GLU A 121 8.54 -3.37 -3.84
N ALA A 122 7.81 -2.32 -3.45
CA ALA A 122 7.83 -1.78 -2.09
C ALA A 122 7.31 -2.78 -1.05
N VAL A 123 6.19 -3.47 -1.31
CA VAL A 123 5.69 -4.51 -0.41
C VAL A 123 6.73 -5.63 -0.25
N THR A 124 7.37 -6.06 -1.34
CA THR A 124 8.41 -7.09 -1.28
C THR A 124 9.62 -6.64 -0.45
N LEU A 125 10.09 -5.41 -0.68
CA LEU A 125 11.22 -4.81 0.05
C LEU A 125 10.92 -4.73 1.55
N PHE A 126 9.74 -4.22 1.92
CA PHE A 126 9.36 -4.02 3.31
C PHE A 126 9.08 -5.35 4.03
N GLU A 127 8.44 -6.32 3.37
CA GLU A 127 8.25 -7.66 3.95
C GLU A 127 9.57 -8.37 4.22
N SER A 128 10.52 -8.29 3.28
CA SER A 128 11.86 -8.84 3.45
C SER A 128 12.59 -8.19 4.62
N TYR A 129 12.57 -6.85 4.70
CA TYR A 129 13.27 -6.13 5.75
C TYR A 129 12.65 -6.31 7.14
N VAL A 130 11.33 -6.46 7.25
CA VAL A 130 10.66 -6.83 8.51
C VAL A 130 11.11 -8.21 9.01
N LYS A 131 11.41 -9.13 8.10
CA LYS A 131 11.72 -10.52 8.42
C LYS A 131 13.17 -10.73 8.81
N ASP A 132 14.09 -10.17 8.02
CA ASP A 132 15.52 -10.49 8.07
C ASP A 132 16.41 -9.22 8.08
N GLY A 133 15.86 -8.08 8.50
CA GLY A 133 16.57 -6.79 8.54
C GLY A 133 17.72 -6.75 9.55
N ASP A 134 18.70 -5.89 9.29
CA ASP A 134 19.91 -5.72 10.11
C ASP A 134 19.89 -4.48 11.02
N ASN A 135 18.80 -3.69 11.00
CA ASN A 135 18.63 -2.50 11.83
C ASN A 135 17.22 -2.43 12.45
N ALA A 136 17.16 -2.57 13.78
CA ALA A 136 15.91 -2.63 14.54
C ALA A 136 14.97 -1.42 14.38
N LYS A 137 15.51 -0.20 14.18
CA LYS A 137 14.67 0.98 13.95
C LYS A 137 14.03 0.96 12.57
N LEU A 138 14.78 0.51 11.57
CA LEU A 138 14.28 0.36 10.21
C LEU A 138 13.33 -0.84 10.09
N GLU A 139 13.55 -1.94 10.82
CA GLU A 139 12.58 -3.05 10.92
C GLU A 139 11.24 -2.56 11.48
N THR A 140 11.28 -1.75 12.55
CA THR A 140 10.07 -1.15 13.15
C THR A 140 9.38 -0.22 12.16
N PHE A 141 10.12 0.66 11.49
CA PHE A 141 9.60 1.52 10.44
C PHE A 141 8.94 0.72 9.31
N ALA A 142 9.60 -0.34 8.85
CA ALA A 142 9.08 -1.19 7.79
C ALA A 142 7.78 -1.88 8.23
N ALA A 143 7.74 -2.42 9.45
CA ALA A 143 6.56 -3.08 10.00
C ALA A 143 5.36 -2.14 10.15
N GLU A 144 5.58 -0.89 10.56
CA GLU A 144 4.52 0.11 10.73
C GLU A 144 4.02 0.66 9.38
N THR A 145 4.87 0.68 8.35
CA THR A 145 4.55 1.23 7.03
C THR A 145 3.89 0.19 6.12
N LEU A 146 4.23 -1.09 6.29
CA LEU A 146 3.79 -2.19 5.43
C LEU A 146 2.25 -2.31 5.26
N PRO A 147 1.40 -2.12 6.29
CA PRO A 147 -0.06 -2.16 6.11
C PRO A 147 -0.57 -1.11 5.13
N THR A 148 0.01 0.09 5.17
CA THR A 148 -0.34 1.19 4.26
C THR A 148 0.06 0.86 2.83
N LEU A 149 1.28 0.35 2.61
CA LEU A 149 1.74 -0.08 1.27
C LEU A 149 0.84 -1.17 0.67
N LYS A 150 0.41 -2.15 1.48
CA LYS A 150 -0.54 -3.19 1.03
C LYS A 150 -1.89 -2.61 0.66
N MET A 151 -2.41 -1.70 1.48
CA MET A 151 -3.67 -1.02 1.21
C MET A 151 -3.60 -0.19 -0.08
N HIS A 152 -2.50 0.54 -0.31
CA HIS A 152 -2.31 1.25 -1.56
C HIS A 152 -2.21 0.31 -2.77
N LYS A 153 -1.51 -0.82 -2.62
CA LYS A 153 -1.40 -1.84 -3.68
C LYS A 153 -2.79 -2.37 -4.07
N ASP A 154 -3.62 -2.68 -3.08
CA ASP A 154 -4.99 -3.12 -3.30
C ASP A 154 -5.85 -2.02 -3.97
N MET A 155 -5.61 -0.75 -3.66
CA MET A 155 -6.32 0.37 -4.30
C MET A 155 -5.95 0.49 -5.78
N ILE A 156 -4.65 0.47 -6.11
CA ILE A 156 -4.22 0.64 -7.50
C ILE A 156 -4.58 -0.56 -8.37
N GLU A 157 -4.59 -1.77 -7.82
CA GLU A 157 -5.12 -2.96 -8.49
C GLU A 157 -6.60 -2.83 -8.84
N LYS A 158 -7.41 -2.26 -7.93
CA LYS A 158 -8.82 -2.00 -8.21
C LYS A 158 -9.00 -0.96 -9.31
N ILE A 159 -8.22 0.13 -9.28
CA ILE A 159 -8.25 1.17 -10.31
C ILE A 159 -7.89 0.57 -11.68
N ALA A 160 -6.84 -0.25 -11.73
CA ALA A 160 -6.42 -0.94 -12.95
C ALA A 160 -7.52 -1.88 -13.49
N ALA A 161 -8.19 -2.61 -12.61
CA ALA A 161 -9.29 -3.50 -13.01
C ALA A 161 -10.53 -2.72 -13.51
N THR A 162 -10.81 -1.54 -12.97
CA THR A 162 -11.92 -0.69 -13.42
C THR A 162 -11.61 0.07 -14.72
N GLY A 163 -10.35 0.43 -14.97
CA GLY A 163 -9.93 1.12 -16.20
C GLY A 163 -10.02 0.26 -17.48
N ASP A 164 -10.08 -1.07 -17.32
CA ASP A 164 -10.25 -2.03 -18.42
C ASP A 164 -11.73 -2.35 -18.70
N ALA A 165 -12.63 -1.97 -17.79
CA ALA A 165 -14.06 -1.98 -18.05
C ALA A 165 -14.45 -0.69 -18.77
N ALA A 166 -15.04 -0.80 -19.97
CA ALA A 166 -15.63 0.31 -20.71
C ALA A 166 -16.46 1.22 -19.77
N PRO A 167 -16.55 2.55 -20.01
CA PRO A 167 -17.20 3.48 -19.11
C PRO A 167 -18.67 3.13 -19.00
N THR A 168 -19.00 2.30 -18.02
CA THR A 168 -20.36 2.18 -17.56
C THR A 168 -20.56 3.38 -16.66
N THR A 169 -21.35 4.33 -17.12
CA THR A 169 -22.04 5.33 -16.31
C THR A 169 -23.03 4.68 -15.33
N SER A 170 -22.67 3.52 -14.76
CA SER A 170 -23.45 2.83 -13.75
C SER A 170 -22.83 3.18 -12.41
N SER A 171 -23.26 4.32 -11.89
CA SER A 171 -23.53 4.43 -10.47
C SER A 171 -24.38 3.23 -10.08
N THR A 172 -23.76 2.15 -9.61
CA THR A 172 -24.47 1.13 -8.84
C THR A 172 -24.67 1.65 -7.42
N THR A 173 -25.35 2.79 -7.34
CA THR A 173 -26.15 3.11 -6.17
C THR A 173 -27.44 2.31 -6.35
N PRO A 174 -27.72 1.28 -5.52
CA PRO A 174 -28.97 0.53 -5.65
C PRO A 174 -30.09 1.39 -5.05
N ALA A 175 -30.58 2.37 -5.80
CA ALA A 175 -31.79 3.11 -5.49
C ALA A 175 -32.32 3.82 -6.73
N VAL A 176 -32.79 3.05 -7.71
CA VAL A 176 -33.74 3.56 -8.71
C VAL A 176 -35.02 2.74 -8.57
N THR A 177 -36.09 3.40 -8.15
CA THR A 177 -37.43 2.85 -8.06
C THR A 177 -37.97 2.64 -9.46
N THR A 178 -37.85 1.43 -10.02
CA THR A 178 -38.60 1.02 -11.21
C THR A 178 -39.89 0.34 -10.79
N THR A 179 -41.03 0.95 -11.13
CA THR A 179 -42.34 0.35 -10.97
C THR A 179 -42.48 -0.84 -11.92
N GLY A 180 -42.41 -2.08 -11.42
CA GLY A 180 -42.78 -3.25 -12.22
C GLY A 180 -42.17 -4.60 -11.87
N THR A 181 -41.16 -4.67 -11.01
CA THR A 181 -40.53 -5.96 -10.65
C THR A 181 -40.17 -5.98 -9.17
N THR A 182 -40.39 -7.12 -8.51
CA THR A 182 -40.09 -7.30 -7.08
C THR A 182 -38.64 -6.89 -6.78
N ASN A 183 -38.51 -5.86 -5.94
CA ASN A 183 -37.24 -5.33 -5.46
C ASN A 183 -36.40 -6.47 -4.85
N PRO A 184 -35.08 -6.55 -5.08
CA PRO A 184 -34.23 -7.44 -4.29
C PRO A 184 -34.42 -7.16 -2.79
N ALA A 185 -34.33 -8.22 -1.98
CA ALA A 185 -34.51 -8.14 -0.54
C ALA A 185 -33.63 -7.03 0.07
N ALA A 186 -34.16 -6.34 1.08
CA ALA A 186 -33.48 -5.25 1.77
C ALA A 186 -32.02 -5.62 2.08
N PRO A 187 -31.05 -4.70 1.86
CA PRO A 187 -29.67 -4.96 2.21
C PRO A 187 -29.56 -5.38 3.68
N VAL A 188 -28.86 -6.49 3.92
CA VAL A 188 -28.51 -6.92 5.28
C VAL A 188 -27.72 -5.80 5.98
N PRO A 189 -28.05 -5.44 7.23
CA PRO A 189 -27.31 -4.43 7.97
C PRO A 189 -25.81 -4.73 8.02
N GLY A 190 -24.97 -3.75 7.67
CA GLY A 190 -23.55 -3.75 8.07
C GLY A 190 -22.48 -4.05 7.01
N ALA A 191 -22.64 -3.69 5.74
CA ALA A 191 -21.47 -3.66 4.83
C ALA A 191 -21.46 -2.52 3.80
N ASN A 192 -22.60 -1.98 3.38
CA ASN A 192 -22.67 -0.86 2.41
C ASN A 192 -23.84 0.10 2.71
N SER A 193 -24.14 0.34 3.98
CA SER A 193 -25.19 1.28 4.41
C SER A 193 -24.77 1.91 5.72
N PHE A 194 -24.78 3.24 5.79
CA PHE A 194 -24.47 3.97 7.02
C PHE A 194 -25.63 3.84 7.99
N THR A 195 -25.33 3.72 9.28
CA THR A 195 -26.33 3.94 10.33
C THR A 195 -26.75 5.40 10.33
N GLU A 196 -27.92 5.71 10.86
CA GLU A 196 -28.39 7.09 11.02
C GLU A 196 -27.37 7.94 11.80
N GLU A 197 -26.72 7.35 12.80
CA GLU A 197 -25.66 7.98 13.58
C GLU A 197 -24.42 8.30 12.72
N GLN A 198 -23.97 7.36 11.89
CA GLN A 198 -22.84 7.60 10.97
C GLN A 198 -23.17 8.68 9.93
N ALA A 199 -24.41 8.74 9.46
CA ALA A 199 -24.87 9.80 8.56
C ALA A 199 -24.86 11.16 9.29
N LYS A 200 -25.36 11.21 10.52
CA LYS A 200 -25.39 12.42 11.34
C LYS A 200 -24.00 12.97 11.63
N THR A 201 -23.05 12.10 12.02
CA THR A 201 -21.66 12.49 12.29
C THR A 201 -21.03 13.16 11.06
N ARG A 202 -21.20 12.58 9.86
CA ARG A 202 -20.65 13.19 8.63
C ARG A 202 -21.27 14.53 8.30
N ILE A 203 -22.57 14.70 8.54
CA ILE A 203 -23.24 16.00 8.32
C ILE A 203 -22.68 17.04 9.30
N GLN A 204 -22.41 16.65 10.54
CA GLN A 204 -21.79 17.53 11.54
C GLN A 204 -20.33 17.88 11.18
N ASP A 205 -19.54 16.90 10.74
CA ASP A 205 -18.16 17.10 10.28
C ASP A 205 -18.07 18.02 9.05
N ALA A 206 -19.10 18.03 8.22
CA ALA A 206 -19.25 18.97 7.10
C ALA A 206 -19.63 20.40 7.52
N GLY A 207 -19.68 20.70 8.82
CA GLY A 207 -19.90 22.03 9.38
C GLY A 207 -21.36 22.38 9.67
N PHE A 208 -22.30 21.44 9.53
CA PHE A 208 -23.70 21.66 9.89
C PHE A 208 -23.90 21.45 11.39
N THR A 209 -24.44 22.46 12.07
CA THR A 209 -24.79 22.39 13.50
C THR A 209 -26.27 22.04 13.66
N ASP A 210 -26.64 21.48 14.83
CA ASP A 210 -28.03 21.14 15.20
C ASP A 210 -28.75 20.11 14.29
N VAL A 211 -28.02 19.14 13.73
CA VAL A 211 -28.61 18.04 12.96
C VAL A 211 -29.59 17.25 13.85
N SER A 212 -30.88 17.33 13.53
CA SER A 212 -31.96 16.63 14.24
C SER A 212 -32.18 15.22 13.66
N ALA A 213 -33.32 14.57 13.95
CA ALA A 213 -33.61 13.25 13.42
C ALA A 213 -33.67 13.28 11.89
N LEU A 214 -33.05 12.30 11.23
CA LEU A 214 -33.06 12.22 9.77
C LEU A 214 -34.38 11.59 9.32
N THR A 215 -35.22 12.36 8.64
CA THR A 215 -36.48 11.86 8.08
C THR A 215 -36.32 11.54 6.61
N LYS A 216 -37.02 10.50 6.14
CA LYS A 216 -37.17 10.24 4.71
C LYS A 216 -38.03 11.36 4.12
N ASP A 217 -37.64 11.91 2.97
CA ASP A 217 -38.45 12.87 2.22
C ASP A 217 -39.76 12.21 1.73
N ASP A 218 -40.85 12.97 1.66
CA ASP A 218 -42.22 12.49 1.36
C ASP A 218 -42.51 12.31 -0.16
N ASN A 219 -41.47 12.22 -1.00
CA ASN A 219 -41.59 12.08 -2.45
C ASN A 219 -41.87 10.63 -2.92
#